data_AF-A0A352TT66-F1
#
_entry.id   AF-A0A352TT66-F1
#
_cell.length_a   1.000
_cell.length_b   1.000
_cell.length_c   1.000
_cell.angle_alpha   90.00
_cell.angle_beta   90.00
_cell.angle_gamma   90.00
#
_symmetry.space_group_name_H-M   'P 1'
#
loop_
_entity.id
_entity.type
_entity.pdbx_description
1 polymer ?
#
loop_
_entity_poly.entity_id
_entity_poly.type
_entity_poly.pdbx_seq_one_letter_code
_entity_poly.pdbx_strand_id
1 'polypeptide(L)'
;MLFKDFDPLKGKRLEILDAEGNITNTKLEPKIDKETLLKMYKTMTLGRVADIRALQYQRQGRMLTYAPNMGQEAAQVGSMAALDKKDWLSPGFRDLNLMLYRGVPLKQIYLYWYGNEWGNHFEEDMRILPINIIIGSQVAHAAGLAYASKIQNKGEVALAVIGDGGTSHGEFYEGLNFAASYDAPLVVLIQNNQYAISTPRRKATKAETLAQKAVAFGAEGIQVDGNDVLAMYVAMKEAAEHARSGKGVVLVEAVTYRMGPHTTSDDPSIYRTKEEEQEWAKKDPIARFKKYLMDKGYWTEEEEAKLDEANNAFVKETFEWVEANGAATLEDVFKYTYAEMTPQLTEQYETHKKFLEESEGK
;
A
#
# COMPACT_ATOMS: atom_id res chain seq x y z
N MET A 1 16.50 -18.79 10.73
CA MET A 1 15.23 -18.04 10.87
C MET A 1 15.53 -16.66 10.34
N LEU A 2 14.78 -16.22 9.33
CA LEU A 2 15.14 -15.08 8.49
C LEU A 2 15.54 -13.83 9.30
N PHE A 3 14.80 -13.54 10.38
CA PHE A 3 15.04 -12.38 11.26
C PHE A 3 16.40 -12.39 11.98
N LYS A 4 16.95 -13.58 12.29
CA LYS A 4 18.31 -13.70 12.87
C LYS A 4 19.39 -13.47 11.82
N ASP A 5 19.14 -13.94 10.60
CA ASP A 5 20.08 -13.83 9.49
C ASP A 5 20.15 -12.38 8.97
N PHE A 6 19.03 -11.65 9.03
CA PHE A 6 18.84 -10.26 8.63
C PHE A 6 18.46 -9.35 9.80
N ASP A 7 19.20 -9.49 10.90
CA ASP A 7 19.04 -8.69 12.11
C ASP A 7 19.25 -7.18 11.83
N PRO A 8 18.24 -6.32 12.07
CA PRO A 8 18.28 -4.90 11.73
C PRO A 8 19.26 -4.11 12.61
N LEU A 9 19.68 -4.64 13.76
CA LEU A 9 20.71 -4.02 14.60
C LEU A 9 22.13 -4.25 14.06
N LYS A 10 22.30 -5.15 13.08
CA LYS A 10 23.57 -5.44 12.42
C LYS A 10 23.68 -4.77 11.05
N GLY A 11 22.74 -3.88 10.71
CA GLY A 11 22.71 -3.19 9.41
C GLY A 11 22.49 -4.12 8.23
N LYS A 12 21.92 -5.32 8.45
CA LYS A 12 21.65 -6.27 7.38
C LYS A 12 20.30 -5.99 6.74
N ARG A 13 20.26 -6.07 5.41
CA ARG A 13 19.07 -5.91 4.59
C ARG A 13 18.87 -7.15 3.72
N LEU A 14 17.64 -7.65 3.67
CA LEU A 14 17.28 -8.75 2.77
C LEU A 14 17.19 -8.24 1.33
N GLU A 15 17.87 -8.93 0.43
CA GLU A 15 17.88 -8.70 -1.01
C GLU A 15 18.08 -10.07 -1.70
N ILE A 16 17.33 -10.32 -2.76
CA ILE A 16 17.32 -11.54 -3.58
C ILE A 16 17.64 -11.19 -5.03
N LEU A 17 17.14 -10.07 -5.54
CA LEU A 17 17.43 -9.49 -6.85
C LEU A 17 18.25 -8.21 -6.68
N ASP A 18 19.41 -8.15 -7.33
CA ASP A 18 20.17 -6.90 -7.47
C ASP A 18 19.41 -5.88 -8.35
N ALA A 19 19.94 -4.66 -8.49
CA ALA A 19 19.28 -3.60 -9.27
C ALA A 19 19.09 -3.98 -10.75
N GLU A 20 19.95 -4.84 -11.27
CA GLU A 20 19.95 -5.36 -12.63
C GLU A 20 19.04 -6.58 -12.82
N GLY A 21 18.40 -7.08 -11.75
CA GLY A 21 17.47 -8.21 -11.79
C GLY A 21 18.11 -9.59 -11.73
N ASN A 22 19.40 -9.69 -11.39
CA ASN A 22 20.07 -10.98 -11.18
C ASN A 22 19.87 -11.48 -9.75
N ILE A 23 19.81 -12.81 -9.61
CA ILE A 23 19.69 -13.45 -8.29
C ILE A 23 21.02 -13.33 -7.53
N THR A 24 21.01 -12.64 -6.39
CA THR A 24 22.19 -12.45 -5.53
C THR A 24 22.47 -13.66 -4.64
N ASN A 25 21.42 -14.42 -4.28
CA ASN A 25 21.53 -15.63 -3.48
C ASN A 25 20.44 -16.65 -3.85
N THR A 26 20.83 -17.70 -4.56
CA THR A 26 19.93 -18.77 -5.03
C THR A 26 19.26 -19.57 -3.91
N LYS A 27 19.79 -19.53 -2.68
CA LYS A 27 19.16 -20.21 -1.54
C LYS A 27 17.94 -19.45 -1.01
N LEU A 28 17.84 -18.15 -1.28
CA LEU A 28 16.73 -17.30 -0.85
C LEU A 28 15.65 -17.14 -1.93
N GLU A 29 15.95 -17.52 -3.17
CA GLU A 29 14.98 -17.48 -4.27
C GLU A 29 13.71 -18.30 -3.92
N PRO A 30 12.53 -17.66 -3.84
CA PRO A 30 11.31 -18.35 -3.45
C PRO A 30 10.78 -19.23 -4.58
N LYS A 31 10.20 -20.37 -4.21
CA LYS A 31 9.46 -21.24 -5.14
C LYS A 31 8.04 -20.70 -5.34
N ILE A 32 7.90 -19.74 -6.23
CA ILE A 32 6.62 -19.15 -6.66
C ILE A 32 6.30 -19.71 -8.05
N ASP A 33 5.06 -20.12 -8.26
CA ASP A 33 4.62 -20.61 -9.57
C ASP A 33 4.59 -19.48 -10.61
N LYS A 34 4.66 -19.85 -11.90
CA LYS A 34 4.69 -18.88 -13.01
C LYS A 34 3.46 -17.97 -13.02
N GLU A 35 2.27 -18.48 -12.70
CA GLU A 35 1.04 -17.68 -12.75
C GLU A 35 1.08 -16.58 -11.70
N THR A 36 1.49 -16.89 -10.47
CA THR A 36 1.66 -15.91 -9.40
C THR A 36 2.73 -14.87 -9.74
N LEU A 37 3.88 -15.30 -10.27
CA LEU A 37 4.94 -14.36 -10.71
C LEU A 37 4.44 -13.38 -11.77
N LEU A 38 3.70 -13.89 -12.77
CA LEU A 38 3.12 -13.05 -13.82
C LEU A 38 2.01 -12.14 -13.30
N LYS A 39 1.19 -12.61 -12.35
CA LYS A 39 0.19 -11.77 -11.68
C LYS A 39 0.87 -10.61 -10.95
N MET A 40 1.93 -10.88 -10.19
CA MET A 40 2.70 -9.85 -9.48
C MET A 40 3.22 -8.79 -10.46
N TYR A 41 3.84 -9.20 -11.56
CA TYR A 41 4.35 -8.28 -12.57
C TYR A 41 3.24 -7.43 -13.23
N LYS A 42 2.16 -8.08 -13.68
CA LYS A 42 1.01 -7.41 -14.31
C LYS A 42 0.34 -6.42 -13.36
N THR A 43 0.25 -6.73 -12.07
CA THR A 43 -0.29 -5.78 -11.09
C THR A 43 0.62 -4.57 -10.91
N MET A 44 1.94 -4.75 -10.82
CA MET A 44 2.87 -3.62 -10.70
C MET A 44 2.81 -2.70 -11.92
N THR A 45 2.76 -3.25 -13.14
CA THR A 45 2.70 -2.45 -14.37
C THR A 45 1.35 -1.76 -14.53
N LEU A 46 0.24 -2.43 -14.21
CA LEU A 46 -1.08 -1.78 -14.18
C LEU A 46 -1.10 -0.61 -13.19
N GLY A 47 -0.57 -0.83 -11.98
CA GLY A 47 -0.47 0.21 -10.96
C GLY A 47 0.38 1.40 -11.42
N ARG A 48 1.51 1.17 -12.09
CA ARG A 48 2.35 2.23 -12.67
C ARG A 48 1.60 3.06 -13.71
N VAL A 49 0.92 2.42 -14.65
CA VAL A 49 0.14 3.13 -15.68
C VAL A 49 -0.99 3.91 -15.02
N ALA A 50 -1.71 3.30 -14.08
CA ALA A 50 -2.78 3.96 -13.33
C ALA A 50 -2.30 5.16 -12.51
N ASP A 51 -1.13 5.07 -11.87
CA ASP A 51 -0.51 6.14 -11.08
C ASP A 51 -0.16 7.36 -11.95
N ILE A 52 0.49 7.12 -13.10
CA ILE A 52 0.87 8.16 -14.05
C ILE A 52 -0.38 8.84 -14.63
N ARG A 53 -1.41 8.06 -15.00
CA ARG A 53 -2.66 8.59 -15.55
C ARG A 53 -3.46 9.40 -14.52
N ALA A 54 -3.57 8.92 -13.28
CA ALA A 54 -4.24 9.65 -12.20
C ALA A 54 -3.61 11.04 -11.98
N LEU A 55 -2.28 11.12 -11.96
CA LEU A 55 -1.56 12.41 -11.88
C LEU A 55 -1.87 13.33 -13.09
N GLN A 56 -1.98 12.77 -14.29
CA GLN A 56 -2.37 13.54 -15.48
C GLN A 56 -3.81 14.03 -15.41
N TYR A 57 -4.76 13.20 -14.97
CA TYR A 57 -6.16 13.58 -14.80
C TYR A 57 -6.33 14.67 -13.76
N GLN A 58 -5.59 14.59 -12.65
CA GLN A 58 -5.60 15.66 -11.64
C GLN A 58 -5.10 16.98 -12.22
N ARG A 59 -4.00 16.97 -12.98
CA ARG A 59 -3.46 18.18 -13.63
C ARG A 59 -4.41 18.79 -14.67
N GLN A 60 -5.31 17.99 -15.23
CA GLN A 60 -6.38 18.42 -16.12
C GLN A 60 -7.62 18.94 -15.37
N GLY A 61 -7.64 18.88 -14.03
CA GLY A 61 -8.79 19.23 -13.21
C GLY A 61 -9.92 18.20 -13.21
N ARG A 62 -9.65 16.98 -13.68
CA ARG A 62 -10.63 15.88 -13.82
C ARG A 62 -10.62 14.91 -12.65
N MET A 63 -9.62 15.01 -11.78
CA MET A 63 -9.52 14.25 -10.52
C MET A 63 -9.17 15.25 -9.40
N LEU A 64 -9.59 14.97 -8.17
CA LEU A 64 -9.23 15.77 -7.00
C LEU A 64 -7.77 15.51 -6.62
N THR A 65 -7.38 15.67 -5.36
CA THR A 65 -6.03 15.34 -4.90
C THR A 65 -5.71 13.86 -5.18
N TYR A 66 -4.46 13.55 -5.51
CA TYR A 66 -3.98 12.18 -5.67
C TYR A 66 -2.59 12.01 -5.03
N ALA A 67 -2.30 10.80 -4.53
CA ALA A 67 -1.04 10.45 -3.88
C ALA A 67 -0.24 9.43 -4.71
N PRO A 68 0.79 9.89 -5.46
CA PRO A 68 1.54 9.00 -6.37
C PRO A 68 2.28 7.87 -5.66
N ASN A 69 2.30 6.67 -6.23
CA ASN A 69 2.96 5.49 -5.66
C ASN A 69 4.22 5.04 -6.43
N MET A 70 4.56 5.70 -7.54
CA MET A 70 5.71 5.35 -8.39
C MET A 70 6.99 5.08 -7.58
N GLY A 71 7.55 3.89 -7.77
CA GLY A 71 8.78 3.41 -7.14
C GLY A 71 8.56 2.46 -5.96
N GLN A 72 7.33 2.29 -5.47
CA GLN A 72 7.01 1.44 -4.32
C GLN A 72 6.22 0.17 -4.70
N GLU A 73 6.11 -0.15 -5.99
CA GLU A 73 5.23 -1.21 -6.49
C GLU A 73 5.61 -2.58 -5.93
N ALA A 74 6.91 -2.90 -5.87
CA ALA A 74 7.40 -4.17 -5.33
C ALA A 74 7.11 -4.33 -3.83
N ALA A 75 7.30 -3.27 -3.04
CA ALA A 75 6.99 -3.27 -1.61
C ALA A 75 5.51 -3.60 -1.37
N GLN A 76 4.62 -3.11 -2.23
CA GLN A 76 3.19 -3.35 -2.11
C GLN A 76 2.78 -4.74 -2.64
N VAL A 77 3.17 -5.08 -3.87
CA VAL A 77 2.78 -6.34 -4.51
C VAL A 77 3.43 -7.56 -3.86
N GLY A 78 4.74 -7.50 -3.57
CA GLY A 78 5.45 -8.60 -2.91
C GLY A 78 4.85 -8.91 -1.55
N SER A 79 4.49 -7.87 -0.79
CA SER A 79 3.81 -8.02 0.49
C SER A 79 2.43 -8.64 0.33
N MET A 80 1.63 -8.17 -0.62
CA MET A 80 0.27 -8.67 -0.75
C MET A 80 0.21 -10.10 -1.26
N ALA A 81 1.16 -10.48 -2.13
CA ALA A 81 1.29 -11.82 -2.68
C ALA A 81 1.64 -12.88 -1.65
N ALA A 82 2.26 -12.49 -0.54
CA ALA A 82 2.66 -13.40 0.53
C ALA A 82 1.57 -13.71 1.55
N LEU A 83 0.47 -12.93 1.58
CA LEU A 83 -0.62 -13.10 2.55
C LEU A 83 -1.76 -13.95 2.01
N ASP A 84 -2.48 -14.60 2.93
CA ASP A 84 -3.69 -15.34 2.59
C ASP A 84 -4.84 -14.39 2.25
N LYS A 85 -5.85 -14.89 1.52
CA LYS A 85 -7.09 -14.14 1.24
C LYS A 85 -7.87 -13.77 2.51
N LYS A 86 -7.74 -14.55 3.58
CA LYS A 86 -8.40 -14.33 4.87
C LYS A 86 -7.73 -13.26 5.73
N ASP A 87 -6.52 -12.82 5.37
CA ASP A 87 -5.77 -11.84 6.14
C ASP A 87 -6.30 -10.43 5.91
N TRP A 88 -6.36 -9.66 6.99
CA TRP A 88 -6.83 -8.28 6.95
C TRP A 88 -5.75 -7.34 6.43
N LEU A 89 -6.17 -6.35 5.63
CA LEU A 89 -5.36 -5.21 5.22
C LEU A 89 -5.94 -3.93 5.83
N SER A 90 -5.11 -3.20 6.57
CA SER A 90 -5.36 -1.84 7.02
C SER A 90 -4.45 -0.88 6.24
N PRO A 91 -4.91 -0.32 5.11
CA PRO A 91 -4.08 0.45 4.21
C PRO A 91 -3.92 1.90 4.68
N GLY A 92 -2.84 2.54 4.21
CA GLY A 92 -2.74 3.99 4.11
C GLY A 92 -3.17 4.51 2.74
N PHE A 93 -3.09 5.81 2.55
CA PHE A 93 -3.56 6.49 1.34
C PHE A 93 -2.70 6.29 0.08
N ARG A 94 -1.54 5.61 0.16
CA ARG A 94 -0.63 5.41 -1.00
C ARG A 94 -0.61 3.98 -1.53
N ASP A 95 -1.54 3.15 -1.09
CA ASP A 95 -1.45 1.69 -1.21
C ASP A 95 -2.18 1.12 -2.44
N LEU A 96 -2.01 1.78 -3.59
CA LEU A 96 -2.66 1.39 -4.86
C LEU A 96 -2.42 -0.08 -5.22
N ASN A 97 -1.15 -0.50 -5.27
CA ASN A 97 -0.79 -1.84 -5.76
C ASN A 97 -1.16 -2.94 -4.76
N LEU A 98 -1.19 -2.64 -3.46
CA LEU A 98 -1.73 -3.56 -2.43
C LEU A 98 -3.20 -3.86 -2.71
N MET A 99 -4.01 -2.80 -2.91
CA MET A 99 -5.43 -2.94 -3.21
C MET A 99 -5.68 -3.63 -4.55
N LEU A 100 -4.96 -3.26 -5.61
CA LEU A 100 -5.07 -3.91 -6.92
C LEU A 100 -4.71 -5.41 -6.84
N TYR A 101 -3.65 -5.78 -6.12
CA TYR A 101 -3.27 -7.19 -6.01
C TYR A 101 -4.28 -8.01 -5.21
N ARG A 102 -4.85 -7.43 -4.14
CA ARG A 102 -5.90 -8.05 -3.32
C ARG A 102 -7.18 -8.26 -4.13
N GLY A 103 -7.44 -7.42 -5.13
CA GLY A 103 -8.54 -7.58 -6.08
C GLY A 103 -9.50 -6.40 -6.14
N VAL A 104 -9.17 -5.28 -5.49
CA VAL A 104 -9.99 -4.06 -5.58
C VAL A 104 -9.99 -3.56 -7.04
N PRO A 105 -11.16 -3.38 -7.67
CA PRO A 105 -11.22 -2.86 -9.03
C PRO A 105 -10.64 -1.45 -9.12
N LEU A 106 -9.85 -1.16 -10.16
CA LEU A 106 -9.27 0.18 -10.35
C LEU A 106 -10.33 1.29 -10.36
N LYS A 107 -11.50 1.03 -10.95
CA LYS A 107 -12.64 1.97 -10.94
C LYS A 107 -13.02 2.42 -9.54
N GLN A 108 -12.95 1.52 -8.55
CA GLN A 108 -13.32 1.80 -7.18
C GLN A 108 -12.25 2.67 -6.49
N ILE A 109 -10.98 2.37 -6.73
CA ILE A 109 -9.87 3.19 -6.23
C ILE A 109 -9.93 4.61 -6.84
N TYR A 110 -10.20 4.72 -8.14
CA TYR A 110 -10.38 6.01 -8.81
C TYR A 110 -11.63 6.75 -8.31
N LEU A 111 -12.71 6.05 -8.00
CA LEU A 111 -13.92 6.65 -7.44
C LEU A 111 -13.65 7.36 -6.11
N TYR A 112 -12.82 6.77 -5.24
CA TYR A 112 -12.37 7.43 -4.00
C TYR A 112 -11.66 8.75 -4.30
N TRP A 113 -10.67 8.73 -5.20
CA TRP A 113 -9.92 9.93 -5.58
C TRP A 113 -10.72 10.93 -6.44
N TYR A 114 -11.86 10.50 -6.98
CA TYR A 114 -12.84 11.36 -7.63
C TYR A 114 -13.74 12.10 -6.62
N GLY A 115 -13.65 11.75 -5.33
CA GLY A 115 -14.42 12.38 -4.24
C GLY A 115 -15.70 11.63 -3.89
N ASN A 116 -15.77 10.33 -4.12
CA ASN A 116 -16.92 9.50 -3.79
C ASN A 116 -16.53 8.32 -2.89
N GLU A 117 -17.09 8.30 -1.68
CA GLU A 117 -16.77 7.33 -0.62
C GLU A 117 -17.21 5.89 -0.92
N TRP A 118 -18.05 5.66 -1.95
CA TRP A 118 -18.26 4.30 -2.48
C TRP A 118 -16.95 3.67 -2.99
N GLY A 119 -15.93 4.48 -3.28
CA GLY A 119 -14.57 4.03 -3.54
C GLY A 119 -13.90 3.29 -2.37
N ASN A 120 -14.42 3.42 -1.15
CA ASN A 120 -13.99 2.70 0.05
C ASN A 120 -14.92 1.55 0.46
N HIS A 121 -15.99 1.29 -0.31
CA HIS A 121 -16.96 0.25 0.02
C HIS A 121 -16.54 -1.12 -0.52
N PHE A 122 -15.66 -1.81 0.19
CA PHE A 122 -15.17 -3.12 -0.24
C PHE A 122 -16.10 -4.26 0.22
N GLU A 123 -16.18 -5.31 -0.59
CA GLU A 123 -16.84 -6.56 -0.19
C GLU A 123 -16.13 -7.14 1.05
N GLU A 124 -16.90 -7.69 2.00
CA GLU A 124 -16.37 -8.15 3.29
C GLU A 124 -15.31 -9.24 3.14
N ASP A 125 -15.44 -10.08 2.10
CA ASP A 125 -14.51 -11.17 1.80
C ASP A 125 -13.13 -10.68 1.32
N MET A 126 -13.00 -9.43 0.88
CA MET A 126 -11.71 -8.83 0.52
C MET A 126 -10.84 -8.54 1.75
N ARG A 127 -11.45 -8.42 2.93
CA ARG A 127 -10.76 -8.17 4.21
C ARG A 127 -9.88 -6.92 4.17
N ILE A 128 -10.40 -5.81 3.64
CA ILE A 128 -9.69 -4.53 3.56
C ILE A 128 -10.48 -3.49 4.37
N LEU A 129 -9.80 -2.75 5.24
CA LEU A 129 -10.38 -1.55 5.85
C LEU A 129 -10.35 -0.38 4.84
N PRO A 130 -11.28 0.59 4.94
CA PRO A 130 -11.22 1.83 4.15
C PRO A 130 -9.85 2.51 4.19
N ILE A 131 -9.54 3.27 3.14
CA ILE A 131 -8.33 4.07 3.08
C ILE A 131 -8.28 5.00 4.29
N ASN A 132 -7.18 4.94 5.04
CA ASN A 132 -6.99 5.75 6.23
C ASN A 132 -6.04 6.92 5.96
N ILE A 133 -6.55 8.14 6.12
CA ILE A 133 -5.79 9.38 5.95
C ILE A 133 -5.03 9.79 7.22
N ILE A 134 -5.46 9.30 8.39
CA ILE A 134 -4.89 9.67 9.69
C ILE A 134 -3.66 8.79 9.95
N ILE A 135 -2.47 9.40 9.83
CA ILE A 135 -1.20 8.70 9.95
C ILE A 135 -1.03 8.08 11.35
N GLY A 136 -0.90 6.76 11.41
CA GLY A 136 -0.67 5.98 12.62
C GLY A 136 -1.86 5.07 12.95
N SER A 137 -3.08 5.57 12.77
CA SER A 137 -4.31 4.90 13.19
C SER A 137 -4.56 3.55 12.48
N GLN A 138 -4.02 3.35 11.27
CA GLN A 138 -4.06 2.05 10.61
C GLN A 138 -3.36 0.94 11.41
N VAL A 139 -2.34 1.28 12.21
CA VAL A 139 -1.64 0.33 13.07
C VAL A 139 -2.52 -0.04 14.27
N ALA A 140 -3.19 0.95 14.86
CA ALA A 140 -4.11 0.73 15.97
C ALA A 140 -5.31 -0.13 15.55
N HIS A 141 -5.93 0.16 14.39
CA HIS A 141 -7.03 -0.65 13.86
C HIS A 141 -6.58 -2.08 13.54
N ALA A 142 -5.44 -2.26 12.88
CA ALA A 142 -4.91 -3.59 12.60
C ALA A 142 -4.54 -4.37 13.88
N ALA A 143 -4.03 -3.70 14.92
CA ALA A 143 -3.77 -4.32 16.22
C ALA A 143 -5.05 -4.87 16.85
N GLY A 144 -6.16 -4.13 16.78
CA GLY A 144 -7.49 -4.59 17.20
C GLY A 144 -7.98 -5.80 16.40
N LEU A 145 -7.85 -5.76 15.07
CA LEU A 145 -8.22 -6.89 14.19
C LEU A 145 -7.37 -8.15 14.48
N ALA A 146 -6.06 -7.98 14.66
CA ALA A 146 -5.15 -9.07 15.03
C ALA A 146 -5.56 -9.67 16.37
N TYR A 147 -5.81 -8.84 17.37
CA TYR A 147 -6.24 -9.30 18.69
C TYR A 147 -7.59 -10.05 18.61
N ALA A 148 -8.54 -9.54 17.83
CA ALA A 148 -9.82 -10.21 17.57
C ALA A 148 -9.61 -11.59 16.91
N SER A 149 -8.72 -11.69 15.91
CA SER A 149 -8.35 -12.97 15.27
C SER A 149 -7.78 -13.96 16.28
N LYS A 150 -6.92 -13.49 17.20
CA LYS A 150 -6.34 -14.33 18.26
C LYS A 150 -7.41 -14.87 19.21
N ILE A 151 -8.22 -14.00 19.81
CA ILE A 151 -9.21 -14.44 20.82
C ILE A 151 -10.35 -15.27 20.21
N GLN A 152 -10.60 -15.12 18.91
CA GLN A 152 -11.59 -15.90 18.16
C GLN A 152 -10.99 -17.13 17.46
N ASN A 153 -9.68 -17.38 17.60
CA ASN A 153 -8.95 -18.48 16.96
C ASN A 153 -9.17 -18.57 15.44
N LYS A 154 -9.27 -17.42 14.75
CA LYS A 154 -9.51 -17.37 13.31
C LYS A 154 -8.28 -17.71 12.47
N GLY A 155 -7.10 -17.60 13.07
CA GLY A 155 -5.82 -17.81 12.38
C GLY A 155 -5.64 -16.86 11.19
N GLU A 156 -6.22 -15.65 11.27
CA GLU A 156 -6.03 -14.52 10.35
C GLU A 156 -4.87 -13.66 10.86
N VAL A 157 -4.09 -13.07 9.96
CA VAL A 157 -3.10 -12.03 10.25
C VAL A 157 -3.70 -10.68 9.87
N ALA A 158 -3.40 -9.62 10.62
CA ALA A 158 -3.68 -8.25 10.18
C ALA A 158 -2.39 -7.58 9.70
N LEU A 159 -2.42 -7.01 8.50
CA LEU A 159 -1.36 -6.19 7.94
C LEU A 159 -1.73 -4.72 8.07
N ALA A 160 -0.92 -3.94 8.78
CA ALA A 160 -0.96 -2.47 8.69
C ALA A 160 0.16 -1.96 7.78
N VAL A 161 -0.14 -0.90 7.03
CA VAL A 161 0.84 -0.28 6.13
C VAL A 161 1.05 1.19 6.48
N ILE A 162 2.30 1.60 6.64
CA ILE A 162 2.65 2.97 7.06
C ILE A 162 3.90 3.48 6.34
N GLY A 163 4.01 4.80 6.16
CA GLY A 163 5.24 5.43 5.65
C GLY A 163 6.29 5.65 6.75
N ASP A 164 7.52 6.03 6.36
CA ASP A 164 8.60 6.34 7.30
C ASP A 164 8.22 7.44 8.31
N GLY A 165 7.56 8.50 7.86
CA GLY A 165 7.08 9.58 8.74
C GLY A 165 6.08 9.10 9.80
N GLY A 166 5.26 8.10 9.47
CA GLY A 166 4.29 7.56 10.40
C GLY A 166 4.91 6.82 11.59
N THR A 167 6.16 6.38 11.46
CA THR A 167 6.90 5.77 12.58
C THR A 167 7.29 6.75 13.70
N SER A 168 7.00 8.04 13.51
CA SER A 168 7.18 9.08 14.53
C SER A 168 5.87 9.45 15.26
N HIS A 169 4.72 8.87 14.86
CA HIS A 169 3.44 9.10 15.52
C HIS A 169 3.25 8.21 16.75
N GLY A 170 2.59 8.72 17.80
CA GLY A 170 2.30 7.96 19.03
C GLY A 170 1.50 6.69 18.76
N GLU A 171 0.45 6.79 17.94
CA GLU A 171 -0.43 5.65 17.58
C GLU A 171 0.31 4.47 16.94
N PHE A 172 1.42 4.72 16.21
CA PHE A 172 2.27 3.65 15.70
C PHE A 172 2.89 2.84 16.85
N TYR A 173 3.43 3.51 17.88
CA TYR A 173 4.01 2.82 19.04
C TYR A 173 2.94 2.18 19.91
N GLU A 174 1.81 2.86 20.12
CA GLU A 174 0.73 2.35 20.96
C GLU A 174 0.11 1.07 20.37
N GLY A 175 -0.19 1.06 19.05
CA GLY A 175 -0.72 -0.11 18.37
C GLY A 175 0.25 -1.30 18.38
N LEU A 176 1.54 -1.06 18.12
CA LEU A 176 2.57 -2.10 18.19
C LEU A 176 2.75 -2.64 19.61
N ASN A 177 2.85 -1.77 20.61
CA ASN A 177 3.00 -2.18 22.01
C ASN A 177 1.78 -2.98 22.49
N PHE A 178 0.57 -2.55 22.13
CA PHE A 178 -0.65 -3.29 22.46
C PHE A 178 -0.62 -4.68 21.83
N ALA A 179 -0.43 -4.79 20.51
CA ALA A 179 -0.40 -6.07 19.82
C ALA A 179 0.70 -7.01 20.36
N ALA A 180 1.89 -6.48 20.66
CA ALA A 180 2.99 -7.27 21.22
C ALA A 180 2.66 -7.79 22.62
N SER A 181 2.05 -6.97 23.48
CA SER A 181 1.67 -7.37 24.83
C SER A 181 0.66 -8.54 24.88
N TYR A 182 -0.08 -8.72 23.78
CA TYR A 182 -1.05 -9.79 23.62
C TYR A 182 -0.61 -10.86 22.62
N ASP A 183 0.65 -10.90 22.17
CA ASP A 183 1.14 -11.72 21.04
C ASP A 183 0.12 -11.82 19.88
N ALA A 184 -0.48 -10.68 19.51
CA ALA A 184 -1.47 -10.63 18.46
C ALA A 184 -0.80 -10.86 17.08
N PRO A 185 -1.47 -11.54 16.13
CA PRO A 185 -0.95 -11.81 14.78
C PRO A 185 -0.94 -10.54 13.90
N LEU A 186 -0.15 -9.54 14.28
CA LEU A 186 0.02 -8.27 13.57
C LEU A 186 1.35 -8.27 12.82
N VAL A 187 1.29 -7.89 11.54
CA VAL A 187 2.45 -7.51 10.74
C VAL A 187 2.30 -6.03 10.38
N VAL A 188 3.38 -5.26 10.56
CA VAL A 188 3.40 -3.84 10.13
C VAL A 188 4.45 -3.67 9.05
N LEU A 189 4.01 -3.25 7.87
CA LEU A 189 4.86 -2.89 6.74
C LEU A 189 5.12 -1.38 6.76
N ILE A 190 6.39 -1.01 6.92
CA ILE A 190 6.86 0.36 6.75
C ILE A 190 7.38 0.52 5.32
N GLN A 191 6.70 1.31 4.51
CA GLN A 191 7.21 1.79 3.23
C GLN A 191 8.13 2.99 3.47
N ASN A 192 9.41 2.72 3.68
CA ASN A 192 10.42 3.75 3.89
C ASN A 192 10.85 4.33 2.55
N ASN A 193 10.14 5.37 2.11
CA ASN A 193 10.37 6.03 0.82
C ASN A 193 11.28 7.26 0.90
N GLN A 194 12.03 7.36 2.00
CA GLN A 194 13.01 8.38 2.35
C GLN A 194 12.45 9.75 2.76
N TYR A 195 11.14 10.01 2.60
CA TYR A 195 10.56 11.33 2.85
C TYR A 195 9.12 11.33 3.40
N ALA A 196 8.95 11.97 4.56
CA ALA A 196 7.66 12.41 5.08
C ALA A 196 7.32 13.81 4.54
N ILE A 197 6.53 13.86 3.45
CA ILE A 197 6.30 15.07 2.66
C ILE A 197 7.63 15.61 2.13
N SER A 198 8.20 16.62 2.79
CA SER A 198 9.50 17.24 2.53
C SER A 198 10.57 16.94 3.59
N THR A 199 10.18 16.27 4.68
CA THR A 199 11.09 15.93 5.77
C THR A 199 11.85 14.64 5.45
N PRO A 200 13.18 14.69 5.24
CA PRO A 200 13.96 13.50 4.95
C PRO A 200 14.00 12.57 6.16
N ARG A 201 14.03 11.25 5.92
CA ARG A 201 13.99 10.20 6.95
C ARG A 201 14.99 10.42 8.09
N ARG A 202 16.21 10.88 7.78
CA ARG A 202 17.27 11.19 8.78
C ARG A 202 16.91 12.30 9.79
N LYS A 203 15.93 13.15 9.47
CA LYS A 203 15.38 14.17 10.38
C LYS A 203 14.19 13.64 11.19
N ALA A 204 13.44 12.68 10.64
CA ALA A 204 12.26 12.11 11.30
C ALA A 204 12.62 11.28 12.55
N THR A 205 13.76 10.59 12.54
CA THR A 205 14.23 9.77 13.67
C THR A 205 15.75 9.53 13.60
N LYS A 206 16.38 9.33 14.76
CA LYS A 206 17.82 9.00 14.88
C LYS A 206 18.14 7.50 14.82
N ALA A 207 17.14 6.63 14.95
CA ALA A 207 17.30 5.19 14.75
C ALA A 207 18.00 4.92 13.40
N GLU A 208 18.91 3.97 13.30
CA GLU A 208 19.63 3.70 12.04
C GLU A 208 18.70 3.08 10.99
N THR A 209 17.92 2.08 11.41
CA THR A 209 16.83 1.48 10.63
C THR A 209 15.48 1.86 11.24
N LEU A 210 14.38 1.65 10.53
CA LEU A 210 13.05 1.69 11.12
C LEU A 210 12.65 0.31 11.65
N ALA A 211 13.16 -0.77 11.06
CA ALA A 211 12.98 -2.13 11.55
C ALA A 211 13.46 -2.33 13.00
N GLN A 212 14.55 -1.67 13.43
CA GLN A 212 15.03 -1.78 14.82
C GLN A 212 14.04 -1.24 15.86
N LYS A 213 13.02 -0.45 15.47
CA LYS A 213 11.98 0.00 16.40
C LYS A 213 11.20 -1.18 16.99
N ALA A 214 11.19 -2.34 16.32
CA ALA A 214 10.59 -3.58 16.82
C ALA A 214 11.12 -3.98 18.22
N VAL A 215 12.39 -3.69 18.49
CA VAL A 215 13.06 -4.00 19.77
C VAL A 215 12.33 -3.37 20.97
N ALA A 216 11.77 -2.18 20.79
CA ALA A 216 11.04 -1.48 21.86
C ALA A 216 9.79 -2.25 22.33
N PHE A 217 9.29 -3.17 21.52
CA PHE A 217 8.07 -3.95 21.78
C PHE A 217 8.37 -5.44 22.03
N GLY A 218 9.65 -5.84 22.04
CA GLY A 218 10.01 -7.27 22.05
C GLY A 218 9.58 -8.03 20.79
N ALA A 219 9.36 -7.32 19.69
CA ALA A 219 8.92 -7.87 18.40
C ALA A 219 10.10 -8.18 17.47
N GLU A 220 9.87 -9.01 16.47
CA GLU A 220 10.85 -9.25 15.40
C GLU A 220 10.83 -8.08 14.41
N GLY A 221 12.01 -7.74 13.88
CA GLY A 221 12.19 -6.68 12.88
C GLY A 221 13.06 -7.16 11.73
N ILE A 222 12.74 -6.74 10.50
CA ILE A 222 13.56 -7.02 9.33
C ILE A 222 13.57 -5.83 8.37
N GLN A 223 14.73 -5.49 7.84
CA GLN A 223 14.88 -4.52 6.76
C GLN A 223 15.04 -5.27 5.42
N VAL A 224 14.34 -4.79 4.40
CA VAL A 224 14.24 -5.43 3.07
C VAL A 224 14.50 -4.38 2.00
N ASP A 225 15.14 -4.75 0.89
CA ASP A 225 15.09 -3.93 -0.32
C ASP A 225 13.62 -3.90 -0.82
N GLY A 226 12.97 -2.75 -0.65
CA GLY A 226 11.56 -2.56 -1.02
C GLY A 226 11.33 -2.54 -2.53
N ASN A 227 12.38 -2.44 -3.34
CA ASN A 227 12.30 -2.51 -4.79
C ASN A 227 12.58 -3.92 -5.34
N ASP A 228 12.85 -4.88 -4.47
CA ASP A 228 12.95 -6.30 -4.79
C ASP A 228 11.67 -7.03 -4.38
N VAL A 229 10.83 -7.34 -5.37
CA VAL A 229 9.54 -7.97 -5.13
C VAL A 229 9.66 -9.39 -4.57
N LEU A 230 10.75 -10.11 -4.85
CA LEU A 230 10.98 -11.46 -4.33
C LEU A 230 11.41 -11.40 -2.86
N ALA A 231 12.30 -10.47 -2.51
CA ALA A 231 12.70 -10.24 -1.12
C ALA A 231 11.49 -9.81 -0.26
N MET A 232 10.66 -8.92 -0.79
CA MET A 232 9.41 -8.51 -0.14
C MET A 232 8.46 -9.69 0.08
N TYR A 233 8.27 -10.56 -0.93
CA TYR A 233 7.48 -11.78 -0.78
C TYR A 233 8.02 -12.69 0.32
N VAL A 234 9.32 -12.96 0.33
CA VAL A 234 9.96 -13.86 1.32
C VAL A 234 9.83 -13.31 2.74
N ALA A 235 10.16 -12.02 2.93
CA ALA A 235 10.06 -11.39 4.25
C ALA A 235 8.63 -11.38 4.78
N MET A 236 7.67 -11.05 3.92
CA MET A 236 6.26 -10.96 4.33
C MET A 236 5.63 -12.32 4.57
N LYS A 237 6.07 -13.36 3.84
CA LYS A 237 5.64 -14.73 4.10
C LYS A 237 6.13 -15.23 5.46
N GLU A 238 7.42 -15.04 5.76
CA GLU A 238 7.96 -15.38 7.09
C GLU A 238 7.28 -14.56 8.19
N ALA A 239 7.06 -13.26 7.98
CA ALA A 239 6.38 -12.38 8.94
C ALA A 239 4.95 -12.85 9.24
N ALA A 240 4.19 -13.19 8.19
CA ALA A 240 2.83 -13.68 8.34
C ALA A 240 2.79 -15.05 9.03
N GLU A 241 3.67 -15.99 8.65
CA GLU A 241 3.76 -17.30 9.30
C GLU A 241 4.17 -17.17 10.78
N HIS A 242 5.12 -16.30 11.09
CA HIS A 242 5.54 -16.00 12.46
C HIS A 242 4.37 -15.47 13.30
N ALA A 243 3.71 -14.40 12.83
CA ALA A 243 2.59 -13.78 13.50
C ALA A 243 1.41 -14.76 13.68
N ARG A 244 1.04 -15.48 12.60
CA ARG A 244 -0.04 -16.48 12.61
C ARG A 244 0.24 -17.64 13.56
N SER A 245 1.50 -18.02 13.73
CA SER A 245 1.91 -19.07 14.68
C SER A 245 1.88 -18.64 16.15
N GLY A 246 1.44 -17.41 16.45
CA GLY A 246 1.32 -16.88 17.80
C GLY A 246 2.65 -16.47 18.42
N LYS A 247 3.68 -16.22 17.60
CA LYS A 247 5.01 -15.77 18.06
C LYS A 247 5.13 -14.26 18.20
N GLY A 248 4.03 -13.55 17.96
CA GLY A 248 3.92 -12.11 18.18
C GLY A 248 4.08 -11.28 16.91
N VAL A 249 4.34 -10.00 17.14
CA VAL A 249 4.33 -8.96 16.10
C VAL A 249 5.60 -9.00 15.26
N VAL A 250 5.49 -8.66 13.97
CA VAL A 250 6.65 -8.47 13.08
C VAL A 250 6.60 -7.10 12.42
N LEU A 251 7.73 -6.39 12.47
CA LEU A 251 7.93 -5.11 11.78
C LEU A 251 8.81 -5.30 10.54
N VAL A 252 8.27 -5.02 9.37
CA VAL A 252 8.98 -5.13 8.08
C VAL A 252 9.25 -3.73 7.54
N GLU A 253 10.50 -3.34 7.38
CA GLU A 253 10.90 -2.10 6.73
C GLU A 253 11.28 -2.35 5.28
N ALA A 254 10.44 -1.91 4.35
CA ALA A 254 10.74 -1.88 2.93
C ALA A 254 11.47 -0.58 2.59
N VAL A 255 12.77 -0.66 2.31
CA VAL A 255 13.59 0.48 1.89
C VAL A 255 13.36 0.73 0.41
N THR A 256 12.66 1.81 0.09
CA THR A 256 12.20 2.16 -1.26
C THR A 256 12.32 3.67 -1.50
N TYR A 257 11.74 4.19 -2.57
CA TYR A 257 11.75 5.61 -2.91
C TYR A 257 10.48 6.05 -3.61
N ARG A 258 9.96 7.22 -3.19
CA ARG A 258 8.81 7.85 -3.84
C ARG A 258 9.33 8.72 -4.97
N MET A 259 9.33 8.18 -6.19
CA MET A 259 9.84 8.87 -7.38
C MET A 259 8.92 10.01 -7.85
N GLY A 260 7.65 10.00 -7.45
CA GLY A 260 6.72 11.12 -7.64
C GLY A 260 6.73 12.15 -6.48
N PRO A 261 5.93 13.22 -6.60
CA PRO A 261 5.71 14.17 -5.51
C PRO A 261 4.97 13.52 -4.33
N HIS A 262 4.88 14.19 -3.19
CA HIS A 262 4.09 13.70 -2.04
C HIS A 262 2.63 13.50 -2.40
N THR A 263 2.02 14.54 -2.93
CA THR A 263 0.69 14.52 -3.55
C THR A 263 0.75 15.44 -4.76
N THR A 264 -0.35 15.58 -5.47
CA THR A 264 -0.50 16.56 -6.54
C THR A 264 -0.32 18.02 -6.13
N SER A 265 -0.23 18.31 -4.83
CA SER A 265 -0.05 19.67 -4.26
C SER A 265 1.38 19.94 -3.76
N ASP A 266 2.35 19.08 -4.09
CA ASP A 266 3.72 19.13 -3.60
C ASP A 266 4.74 19.29 -4.73
N ASP A 267 5.87 19.96 -4.45
CA ASP A 267 7.00 20.14 -5.38
C ASP A 267 8.29 19.53 -4.79
N PRO A 268 8.72 18.35 -5.26
CA PRO A 268 9.92 17.68 -4.76
C PRO A 268 11.22 18.42 -5.07
N SER A 269 11.25 19.26 -6.11
CA SER A 269 12.47 19.96 -6.53
C SER A 269 13.01 20.93 -5.47
N ILE A 270 12.18 21.28 -4.50
CA ILE A 270 12.52 22.19 -3.39
C ILE A 270 13.35 21.47 -2.32
N TYR A 271 13.22 20.16 -2.16
CA TYR A 271 13.80 19.43 -1.03
C TYR A 271 14.55 18.14 -1.42
N ARG A 272 14.56 17.77 -2.70
CA ARG A 272 15.30 16.63 -3.26
C ARG A 272 16.33 17.07 -4.29
N THR A 273 17.40 16.29 -4.43
CA THR A 273 18.40 16.54 -5.48
C THR A 273 18.14 15.66 -6.70
N LYS A 274 18.56 16.12 -7.89
CA LYS A 274 18.44 15.32 -9.11
C LYS A 274 19.30 14.07 -9.08
N GLU A 275 20.45 14.15 -8.41
CA GLU A 275 21.38 13.05 -8.26
C GLU A 275 20.73 11.91 -7.46
N GLU A 276 20.06 12.20 -6.34
CA GLU A 276 19.36 11.15 -5.60
C GLU A 276 18.23 10.52 -6.42
N GLU A 277 17.47 11.32 -7.17
CA GLU A 277 16.36 10.83 -8.00
C GLU A 277 16.88 9.91 -9.12
N GLN A 278 18.01 10.26 -9.75
CA GLN A 278 18.66 9.44 -10.77
C GLN A 278 19.20 8.12 -10.20
N GLU A 279 19.77 8.14 -8.99
CA GLU A 279 20.24 6.91 -8.33
C GLU A 279 19.10 5.96 -7.98
N TRP A 280 17.93 6.49 -7.62
CA TRP A 280 16.75 5.68 -7.36
C TRP A 280 16.03 5.22 -8.63
N ALA A 281 16.05 6.01 -9.71
CA ALA A 281 15.51 5.60 -11.01
C ALA A 281 16.18 4.33 -11.57
N LYS A 282 17.48 4.13 -11.29
CA LYS A 282 18.22 2.91 -11.64
C LYS A 282 17.73 1.65 -10.89
N LYS A 283 16.94 1.83 -9.83
CA LYS A 283 16.46 0.76 -8.96
C LYS A 283 14.96 0.49 -9.17
N ASP A 284 14.40 0.83 -10.34
CA ASP A 284 12.97 0.63 -10.63
C ASP A 284 12.58 -0.85 -10.44
N PRO A 285 11.62 -1.15 -9.53
CA PRO A 285 11.19 -2.52 -9.27
C PRO A 285 10.62 -3.25 -10.48
N ILE A 286 9.98 -2.53 -11.41
CA ILE A 286 9.35 -3.12 -12.59
C ILE A 286 10.42 -3.57 -13.58
N ALA A 287 11.40 -2.71 -13.87
CA ALA A 287 12.49 -3.05 -14.77
C ALA A 287 13.30 -4.24 -14.23
N ARG A 288 13.60 -4.22 -12.93
CA ARG A 288 14.29 -5.30 -12.22
C ARG A 288 13.56 -6.63 -12.37
N PHE A 289 12.25 -6.65 -12.08
CA PHE A 289 11.47 -7.89 -12.12
C PHE A 289 11.19 -8.38 -13.55
N LYS A 290 11.02 -7.47 -14.52
CA LYS A 290 10.92 -7.81 -15.95
C LYS A 290 12.13 -8.63 -16.39
N LYS A 291 13.34 -8.16 -16.07
CA LYS A 291 14.59 -8.85 -16.42
C LYS A 291 14.63 -10.27 -15.85
N TYR A 292 14.29 -10.42 -14.56
CA TYR A 292 14.20 -11.73 -13.91
C TYR A 292 13.21 -12.67 -14.64
N LEU A 293 12.03 -12.19 -15.02
CA LEU A 293 11.03 -13.01 -15.72
C LEU A 293 11.47 -13.39 -17.14
N MET A 294 12.15 -12.50 -17.85
CA MET A 294 12.71 -12.79 -19.17
C MET A 294 13.83 -13.84 -19.10
N ASP A 295 14.72 -13.75 -18.11
CA ASP A 295 15.79 -14.73 -17.90
C ASP A 295 15.24 -16.13 -17.57
N LYS A 296 14.10 -16.20 -16.90
CA LYS A 296 13.36 -17.46 -16.64
C LYS A 296 12.60 -17.98 -17.87
N GLY A 297 12.52 -17.22 -18.96
CA GLY A 297 11.71 -17.54 -20.13
C GLY A 297 10.20 -17.44 -19.87
N TYR A 298 9.79 -16.64 -18.88
CA TYR A 298 8.38 -16.46 -18.50
C TYR A 298 7.74 -15.23 -19.15
N TRP A 299 8.55 -14.33 -19.68
CA TRP A 299 8.11 -13.06 -20.27
C TRP A 299 8.94 -12.71 -21.51
N THR A 300 8.34 -11.93 -22.42
CA THR A 300 8.96 -11.50 -23.68
C THR A 300 8.68 -10.03 -23.95
N GLU A 301 9.48 -9.41 -24.82
CA GLU A 301 9.23 -8.02 -25.26
C GLU A 301 7.92 -7.86 -26.04
N GLU A 302 7.46 -8.90 -26.74
CA GLU A 302 6.16 -8.87 -27.42
C GLU A 302 5.00 -8.87 -26.43
N GLU A 303 5.07 -9.69 -25.37
CA GLU A 303 4.08 -9.68 -24.29
C GLU A 303 4.08 -8.36 -23.52
N GLU A 304 5.26 -7.75 -23.33
CA GLU A 304 5.39 -6.43 -22.72
C GLU A 304 4.64 -5.35 -23.50
N ALA A 305 4.88 -5.26 -24.82
CA ALA A 305 4.23 -4.25 -25.66
C ALA A 305 2.70 -4.40 -25.66
N LYS A 306 2.21 -5.65 -25.72
CA LYS A 306 0.77 -5.95 -25.63
C LYS A 306 0.18 -5.57 -24.27
N LEU A 307 0.91 -5.83 -23.18
CA LEU A 307 0.46 -5.49 -21.83
C LEU A 307 0.40 -3.96 -21.63
N ASP A 308 1.38 -3.22 -22.14
CA ASP A 308 1.38 -1.76 -22.06
C ASP A 308 0.19 -1.14 -22.80
N GLU A 309 -0.09 -1.60 -24.02
CA GLU A 309 -1.28 -1.16 -24.79
C GLU A 309 -2.58 -1.48 -24.03
N ALA A 310 -2.70 -2.73 -23.53
CA ALA A 310 -3.88 -3.17 -22.79
C ALA A 310 -4.08 -2.38 -21.49
N ASN A 311 -3.02 -2.13 -20.72
CA ASN A 311 -3.08 -1.34 -19.50
C ASN A 311 -3.49 0.10 -19.78
N ASN A 312 -2.93 0.73 -20.82
CA ASN A 312 -3.30 2.09 -21.20
C ASN A 312 -4.77 2.19 -21.61
N ALA A 313 -5.27 1.26 -22.43
CA ALA A 313 -6.67 1.20 -22.82
C ALA A 313 -7.58 1.00 -21.60
N PHE A 314 -7.29 0.00 -20.76
CA PHE A 314 -8.07 -0.32 -19.58
C PHE A 314 -8.16 0.84 -18.59
N VAL A 315 -7.04 1.51 -18.29
CA VAL A 315 -7.01 2.67 -17.38
C VAL A 315 -7.83 3.83 -17.94
N LYS A 316 -7.71 4.09 -19.25
CA LYS A 316 -8.48 5.14 -19.93
C LYS A 316 -9.98 4.86 -19.84
N GLU A 317 -10.42 3.68 -20.25
CA GLU A 317 -11.83 3.26 -20.20
C GLU A 317 -12.38 3.29 -18.76
N THR A 318 -11.57 2.85 -17.80
CA THR A 318 -11.92 2.90 -16.38
C THR A 318 -12.18 4.32 -15.91
N PHE A 319 -11.33 5.28 -16.30
CA PHE A 319 -11.50 6.67 -15.89
C PHE A 319 -12.68 7.35 -16.60
N GLU A 320 -12.91 7.04 -17.89
CA GLU A 320 -14.11 7.51 -18.62
C GLU A 320 -15.40 7.05 -17.91
N TRP A 321 -15.42 5.82 -17.40
CA TRP A 321 -16.54 5.34 -16.58
C TRP A 321 -16.67 6.13 -15.27
N VAL A 322 -15.57 6.40 -14.57
CA VAL A 322 -15.58 7.17 -13.31
C VAL A 322 -16.10 8.59 -13.53
N GLU A 323 -15.70 9.26 -14.61
CA GLU A 323 -16.24 10.60 -14.91
C GLU A 323 -17.74 10.59 -15.21
N ALA A 324 -18.22 9.57 -15.91
CA ALA A 324 -19.62 9.46 -16.26
C ALA A 324 -20.52 9.08 -15.07
N ASN A 325 -19.98 8.41 -14.05
CA ASN A 325 -20.78 7.78 -12.98
C ASN A 325 -20.31 8.12 -11.55
N GLY A 326 -19.27 8.93 -11.40
CA GLY A 326 -18.54 9.05 -10.15
C GLY A 326 -19.08 10.08 -9.16
N ALA A 327 -20.04 10.91 -9.56
CA ALA A 327 -20.63 11.91 -8.68
C ALA A 327 -21.34 11.26 -7.49
N ALA A 328 -21.04 11.72 -6.28
CA ALA A 328 -21.77 11.32 -5.07
C ALA A 328 -23.19 11.87 -5.12
N THR A 329 -24.15 11.13 -4.56
CA THR A 329 -25.52 11.62 -4.45
C THR A 329 -25.68 12.49 -3.21
N LEU A 330 -26.68 13.38 -3.21
CA LEU A 330 -27.01 14.16 -2.02
C LEU A 330 -27.35 13.27 -0.82
N GLU A 331 -28.07 12.17 -1.05
CA GLU A 331 -28.50 11.26 0.02
C GLU A 331 -27.29 10.62 0.73
N ASP A 332 -26.24 10.29 -0.02
CA ASP A 332 -25.03 9.66 0.53
C ASP A 332 -24.38 10.49 1.64
N VAL A 333 -24.47 11.83 1.57
CA VAL A 333 -23.92 12.77 2.57
C VAL A 333 -24.54 12.54 3.96
N PHE A 334 -25.81 12.12 4.02
CA PHE A 334 -26.55 11.97 5.27
C PHE A 334 -26.72 10.51 5.69
N LYS A 335 -26.98 9.63 4.71
CA LYS A 335 -27.45 8.25 4.93
C LYS A 335 -26.52 7.39 5.75
N TYR A 336 -25.21 7.51 5.52
CA TYR A 336 -24.21 6.61 6.09
C TYR A 336 -23.50 7.14 7.34
N THR A 337 -24.03 8.21 7.95
CA THR A 337 -23.49 8.73 9.22
C THR A 337 -23.78 7.77 10.39
N TYR A 338 -24.92 7.08 10.35
CA TYR A 338 -25.33 6.05 11.31
C TYR A 338 -25.91 4.84 10.55
N ALA A 339 -26.25 3.76 11.27
CA ALA A 339 -26.91 2.60 10.67
C ALA A 339 -28.28 2.95 10.04
N GLU A 340 -29.01 3.87 10.65
CA GLU A 340 -30.24 4.47 10.12
C GLU A 340 -30.16 5.99 10.31
N MET A 341 -30.73 6.76 9.37
CA MET A 341 -30.79 8.22 9.51
C MET A 341 -31.60 8.58 10.76
N THR A 342 -31.03 9.46 11.59
CA THR A 342 -31.75 10.04 12.72
C THR A 342 -32.81 11.03 12.22
N PRO A 343 -33.84 11.36 13.03
CA PRO A 343 -34.84 12.36 12.65
C PRO A 343 -34.22 13.70 12.21
N GLN A 344 -33.12 14.12 12.86
CA GLN A 344 -32.40 15.34 12.50
C GLN A 344 -31.67 15.24 11.17
N LEU A 345 -31.09 14.09 10.83
CA LEU A 345 -30.45 13.87 9.53
C LEU A 345 -31.49 13.83 8.41
N THR A 346 -32.66 13.22 8.65
CA THR A 346 -33.78 13.26 7.71
C THR A 346 -34.27 14.69 7.49
N GLU A 347 -34.46 15.48 8.54
CA GLU A 347 -34.85 16.90 8.43
C GLU A 347 -33.82 17.71 7.62
N GLN A 348 -32.52 17.51 7.87
CA GLN A 348 -31.44 18.19 7.13
C GLN A 348 -31.41 17.79 5.65
N TYR A 349 -31.56 16.49 5.35
CA TYR A 349 -31.62 15.98 3.99
C TYR A 349 -32.80 16.59 3.22
N GLU A 350 -34.01 16.55 3.78
CA GLU A 350 -35.20 17.12 3.14
C GLU A 350 -35.09 18.64 2.97
N THR A 351 -34.53 19.34 3.96
CA THR A 351 -34.27 20.79 3.87
C THR A 351 -33.32 21.12 2.72
N HIS A 352 -32.21 20.39 2.60
CA HIS A 352 -31.23 20.63 1.54
C HIS A 352 -31.76 20.25 0.16
N LYS A 353 -32.46 19.11 0.07
CA LYS A 353 -33.13 18.67 -1.15
C LYS A 353 -34.10 19.73 -1.66
N LYS A 354 -34.96 20.27 -0.78
CA LYS A 354 -35.88 21.35 -1.12
C LYS A 354 -35.14 22.62 -1.56
N PHE A 355 -34.06 22.99 -0.88
CA PHE A 355 -33.24 24.15 -1.27
C PHE A 355 -32.68 24.02 -2.69
N LEU A 356 -32.19 22.83 -3.09
CA LEU A 356 -31.72 22.58 -4.45
C LEU A 356 -32.86 22.63 -5.47
N GLU A 357 -33.99 21.99 -5.19
CA GLU A 357 -35.17 22.01 -6.06
C GLU A 357 -35.67 23.45 -6.32
N GLU A 358 -35.64 24.32 -5.30
CA GLU A 358 -36.02 25.74 -5.43
C GLU A 358 -34.97 26.61 -6.12
N SER A 359 -33.69 26.23 -6.03
CA SER A 359 -32.56 26.99 -6.59
C SER A 359 -32.25 26.62 -8.04
N GLU A 360 -32.42 25.36 -8.43
CA GLU A 360 -32.24 24.86 -9.81
C GLU A 360 -33.48 25.08 -10.68
N GLY A 361 -34.63 25.39 -10.08
CA GLY A 361 -35.87 25.79 -10.77
C GLY A 361 -35.90 27.25 -11.27
N LYS A 362 -34.79 28.00 -11.15
CA LYS A 362 -34.56 29.34 -11.70
C LYS A 362 -33.38 29.31 -12.64
#